data_AF-I7MJV3-F1
#
_entry.id   AF-I7MJV3-F1
#
_cell.length_a   1.000
_cell.length_b   1.000
_cell.length_c   1.000
_cell.angle_alpha   90.00
_cell.angle_beta   90.00
_cell.angle_gamma   90.00
#
_symmetry.space_group_name_H-M   'P 1'
#
loop_
_entity.id
_entity.type
_entity.pdbx_description
1 polymer ?
#
loop_
_entity_poly.entity_id
_entity_poly.type
_entity_poly.pdbx_seq_one_letter_code
_entity_poly.pdbx_strand_id
1 'polypeptide(L)'
;MIGEKPCPYRIIDDIGGAYSMGAFAGCIMYFIKGMYYAPSSERFSQGFDLLRKRAPILGGNFAMWGALFTISECGLIHVRQVEDNWNKVAGGFITGAMLSIRGGYRQALQQGIFGGIFLGCFAFIEMAMMKMQRKAQLQQMEHDLNMQMEQQLSQLKEQRPDIYAEIERQQELRKKRTQDQTSNNNSGKVLAFS
;
A
#
# COMPACT_ATOMS: atom_id res chain seq x y z
N MET A 1 -7.80 0.49 9.04
CA MET A 1 -7.54 1.93 8.80
C MET A 1 -6.84 2.46 10.05
N ILE A 2 -5.51 2.42 10.08
CA ILE A 2 -4.76 3.10 11.15
C ILE A 2 -4.84 4.57 10.76
N GLY A 3 -5.56 5.36 11.58
CA GLY A 3 -5.90 6.74 11.27
C GLY A 3 -4.67 7.55 10.88
N GLU A 4 -4.64 8.04 9.64
CA GLU A 4 -3.67 9.04 9.21
C GLU A 4 -3.84 10.24 10.14
N LYS A 5 -2.79 10.58 10.89
CA LYS A 5 -2.81 11.77 11.73
C LYS A 5 -3.02 12.97 10.81
N PRO A 6 -3.93 13.91 11.13
CA PRO A 6 -4.16 15.08 10.30
C PRO A 6 -2.86 15.89 10.16
N CYS A 7 -2.65 16.49 8.98
CA CYS A 7 -1.62 17.51 8.80
C CYS A 7 -1.82 18.58 9.90
N PRO A 8 -0.79 18.97 10.67
CA PRO A 8 0.65 18.85 10.41
C PRO A 8 1.39 17.73 11.17
N TYR A 9 0.72 16.97 12.05
CA TYR A 9 1.40 15.99 12.92
C TYR A 9 2.07 14.85 12.14
N ARG A 10 1.52 14.52 10.95
CA ARG A 10 2.10 13.56 9.99
C ARG A 10 3.53 13.91 9.58
N ILE A 11 3.85 15.20 9.44
CA ILE A 11 5.17 15.67 8.98
C ILE A 11 6.26 15.23 9.96
N ILE A 12 6.03 15.36 11.26
CA ILE A 12 7.03 15.01 12.29
C ILE A 12 7.25 13.50 12.33
N ASP A 13 6.17 12.72 12.19
CA ASP A 13 6.20 11.25 12.15
C ASP A 13 7.01 10.76 10.94
N ASP A 14 6.74 11.31 9.76
CA ASP A 14 7.41 10.96 8.51
C ASP A 14 8.89 11.37 8.51
N ILE A 15 9.22 12.55 9.07
CA ILE A 15 10.61 13.00 9.22
C ILE A 15 11.39 12.04 10.12
N GLY A 16 10.81 11.68 11.27
CA GLY A 16 11.42 10.75 12.21
C GLY A 16 11.62 9.37 11.58
N GLY A 17 10.59 8.85 10.93
CA GLY A 17 10.64 7.57 10.22
C GLY A 17 11.70 7.57 9.11
N ALA A 18 11.73 8.60 8.27
CA ALA A 18 12.70 8.74 7.19
C ALA A 18 14.14 8.88 7.71
N TYR A 19 14.34 9.67 8.78
CA TYR A 19 15.65 9.79 9.44
C TYR A 19 16.12 8.44 9.97
N SER A 20 15.27 7.72 10.71
CA SER A 20 15.62 6.42 11.28
C SER A 20 15.93 5.38 10.21
N MET A 21 15.15 5.32 9.13
CA MET A 21 15.41 4.43 7.99
C MET A 21 16.75 4.77 7.32
N GLY A 22 17.00 6.06 7.04
CA GLY A 22 18.23 6.52 6.41
C GLY A 22 19.48 6.35 7.29
N ALA A 23 19.35 6.59 8.60
CA ALA A 23 20.42 6.39 9.56
C ALA A 23 20.75 4.90 9.69
N PHE A 24 19.74 4.02 9.81
CA PHE A 24 19.96 2.58 9.89
C PHE A 24 20.61 2.01 8.62
N ALA A 25 20.07 2.36 7.45
CA ALA A 25 20.66 1.95 6.16
C ALA A 25 22.08 2.51 5.99
N GLY A 26 22.29 3.78 6.34
CA GLY A 26 23.61 4.40 6.35
C GLY A 26 24.56 3.71 7.30
N CYS A 27 24.07 3.25 8.44
CA CYS A 27 24.90 2.55 9.41
C CYS A 27 25.49 1.28 8.82
N ILE A 28 24.64 0.45 8.23
CA ILE A 28 25.07 -0.81 7.61
C ILE A 28 25.99 -0.53 6.41
N MET A 29 25.56 0.35 5.51
CA MET A 29 26.27 0.60 4.25
C MET A 29 27.65 1.23 4.49
N TYR A 30 27.76 2.26 5.33
CA TYR A 30 29.04 2.92 5.58
C TYR A 30 29.96 2.10 6.48
N PHE A 31 29.42 1.26 7.36
CA PHE A 31 30.22 0.32 8.14
C PHE A 31 30.88 -0.73 7.24
N ILE A 32 30.10 -1.40 6.37
CA ILE A 32 30.63 -2.37 5.40
C ILE A 32 31.62 -1.71 4.45
N LYS A 33 31.26 -0.53 3.91
CA LYS A 33 32.13 0.23 3.02
C LYS A 33 33.45 0.60 3.72
N GLY A 34 33.39 1.06 4.97
CA GLY A 34 34.57 1.43 5.74
C GLY A 34 35.49 0.24 6.02
N MET A 35 34.92 -0.92 6.37
CA MET A 35 35.71 -2.15 6.55
C MET A 35 36.34 -2.65 5.24
N TYR A 36 35.63 -2.54 4.11
CA TYR A 36 36.09 -3.03 2.82
C TYR A 36 37.28 -2.23 2.25
N TYR A 37 37.27 -0.91 2.41
CA TYR A 37 38.34 -0.04 1.90
C TYR A 37 39.48 0.20 2.91
N ALA A 38 39.39 -0.34 4.13
CA ALA A 38 40.39 -0.13 5.18
C ALA A 38 41.53 -1.17 5.16
N PRO A 39 42.75 -0.78 5.60
CA PRO A 39 43.88 -1.70 5.75
C PRO A 39 43.59 -2.78 6.82
N SER A 40 44.15 -3.98 6.66
CA SER A 40 43.77 -5.19 7.41
C SER A 40 43.81 -5.06 8.94
N SER A 41 44.70 -4.23 9.50
CA SER A 41 44.84 -4.07 10.95
C SER A 41 43.81 -3.12 11.59
N GLU A 42 43.17 -2.25 10.81
CA GLU A 42 42.31 -1.16 11.32
C GLU A 42 40.88 -1.21 10.76
N ARG A 43 40.47 -2.35 10.17
CA ARG A 43 39.18 -2.47 9.46
C ARG A 43 37.99 -2.09 10.31
N PHE A 44 37.93 -2.55 11.56
CA PHE A 44 36.83 -2.25 12.47
C PHE A 44 36.82 -0.79 12.92
N SER A 45 37.99 -0.23 13.25
CA SER A 45 38.16 1.16 13.66
C SER A 45 37.72 2.13 12.55
N GLN A 46 38.19 1.88 11.33
CA GLN A 46 37.81 2.66 10.13
C GLN A 46 36.34 2.48 9.74
N GLY A 47 35.82 1.25 9.86
CA GLY A 47 34.39 0.97 9.67
C GLY A 47 33.53 1.81 10.60
N PHE A 48 33.87 1.87 11.89
CA PHE A 48 33.13 2.62 12.89
C PHE A 48 33.29 4.15 12.73
N ASP A 49 34.47 4.61 12.35
CA ASP A 49 34.73 6.04 12.10
C ASP A 49 33.95 6.54 10.86
N LEU A 50 33.95 5.77 9.77
CA LEU A 50 33.19 6.12 8.56
C LEU A 50 31.68 6.08 8.80
N LEU A 51 31.22 5.04 9.49
CA LEU A 51 29.85 4.91 10.00
C LEU A 51 29.41 6.18 10.75
N ARG A 52 30.14 6.56 11.80
CA ARG A 52 29.79 7.69 12.67
C ARG A 52 29.77 9.02 11.92
N LYS A 53 30.67 9.20 10.95
CA LYS A 53 30.78 10.43 10.16
C LYS A 53 29.71 10.55 9.07
N ARG A 54 29.26 9.44 8.47
CA ARG A 54 28.43 9.48 7.24
C ARG A 54 26.99 9.01 7.43
N ALA A 55 26.71 8.08 8.34
CA ALA A 55 25.36 7.58 8.59
C ALA A 55 24.36 8.69 9.01
N PRO A 56 24.66 9.61 9.96
CA PRO A 56 23.70 10.66 10.31
C PRO A 56 23.48 11.68 9.19
N ILE A 57 24.47 11.90 8.32
CA ILE A 57 24.33 12.78 7.14
C ILE A 57 23.34 12.15 6.15
N LEU A 58 23.45 10.83 5.91
CA LEU A 58 22.49 10.13 5.07
C LEU A 58 21.08 10.16 5.66
N GLY A 59 20.96 9.89 6.96
CA GLY A 59 19.70 10.04 7.70
C GLY A 59 19.09 11.43 7.54
N GLY A 60 19.90 12.49 7.66
CA GLY A 60 19.45 13.89 7.46
C GLY A 60 18.95 14.16 6.04
N ASN A 61 19.61 13.61 5.01
CA ASN A 61 19.15 13.75 3.63
C ASN A 61 17.80 13.06 3.40
N PHE A 62 17.61 11.85 3.95
CA PHE A 62 16.32 11.15 3.89
C PHE A 62 15.24 11.89 4.67
N ALA A 63 15.57 12.44 5.84
CA ALA A 63 14.66 13.24 6.65
C ALA A 63 14.19 14.48 5.89
N MET A 64 15.10 15.20 5.20
CA MET A 64 14.75 16.37 4.39
C MET A 64 13.87 16.00 3.20
N TRP A 65 14.19 14.90 2.52
CA TRP A 65 13.37 14.41 1.42
C TRP A 65 11.96 14.02 1.90
N GLY A 66 11.85 13.26 3.00
CA GLY A 66 10.58 12.89 3.61
C GLY A 66 9.78 14.11 4.10
N ALA A 67 10.45 15.08 4.75
CA ALA A 67 9.83 16.34 5.17
C ALA A 67 9.18 17.07 4.00
N LEU A 68 9.94 17.26 2.92
CA LEU A 68 9.50 18.01 1.75
C LEU A 68 8.37 17.29 1.02
N PHE A 69 8.42 15.96 0.99
CA PHE A 69 7.34 15.14 0.44
C PHE A 69 6.05 15.32 1.23
N THR A 70 6.06 15.10 2.54
CA THR A 70 4.86 15.22 3.38
C THR A 70 4.33 16.65 3.43
N ILE A 71 5.20 17.67 3.42
CA ILE A 71 4.78 19.08 3.31
C ILE A 71 4.07 19.34 1.99
N SER A 72 4.62 18.83 0.87
CA SER A 72 4.02 19.00 -0.46
C SER A 72 2.65 18.32 -0.54
N GLU A 73 2.54 17.09 -0.02
CA GLU A 73 1.27 16.36 0.03
C GLU A 73 0.24 17.06 0.92
N CYS A 74 0.61 17.46 2.13
CA CYS A 74 -0.28 18.21 3.02
C CYS A 74 -0.75 19.54 2.39
N GLY A 75 0.14 20.24 1.67
CA GLY A 75 -0.21 21.44 0.92
C GLY A 75 -1.22 21.16 -0.20
N LEU A 76 -1.04 20.06 -0.95
CA LEU A 76 -1.97 19.65 -2.01
C LEU A 76 -3.34 19.25 -1.45
N ILE A 77 -3.36 18.51 -0.34
CA ILE A 77 -4.60 18.15 0.36
C ILE A 77 -5.32 19.40 0.86
N HIS A 78 -4.59 20.39 1.38
CA HIS A 78 -5.21 21.64 1.82
C HIS A 78 -5.90 22.40 0.68
N VAL A 79 -5.31 22.38 -0.53
CA VAL A 79 -5.87 23.06 -1.71
C VAL A 79 -7.02 22.28 -2.34
N ARG A 80 -6.91 20.95 -2.44
CA ARG A 80 -7.88 20.11 -3.18
C ARG A 80 -8.91 19.40 -2.32
N GLN A 81 -8.70 19.25 -1.02
CA GLN A 81 -9.57 18.55 -0.06
C GLN A 81 -9.94 17.10 -0.46
N VAL A 82 -9.17 16.49 -1.35
CA VAL A 82 -9.33 15.09 -1.81
C VAL A 82 -7.99 14.39 -1.67
N GLU A 83 -8.02 13.19 -1.09
CA GLU A 83 -6.85 12.32 -0.91
C GLU A 83 -6.76 11.30 -2.06
N ASP A 84 -6.15 11.71 -3.17
CA ASP A 84 -5.92 10.84 -4.31
C ASP A 84 -4.46 10.38 -4.38
N ASN A 85 -4.23 9.18 -4.93
CA ASN A 85 -2.87 8.70 -5.26
C ASN A 85 -2.14 9.62 -6.24
N TRP A 86 -2.86 10.49 -6.96
CA TRP A 86 -2.30 11.54 -7.79
C TRP A 86 -1.55 12.61 -6.99
N ASN A 87 -1.96 12.86 -5.75
CA ASN A 87 -1.28 13.80 -4.85
C ASN A 87 0.11 13.28 -4.47
N LYS A 88 0.27 11.96 -4.29
CA LYS A 88 1.59 11.32 -4.06
C LYS A 88 2.55 11.56 -5.24
N VAL A 89 2.06 11.41 -6.47
CA VAL A 89 2.87 11.63 -7.68
C VAL A 89 3.24 13.11 -7.84
N ALA A 90 2.26 13.99 -7.68
CA ALA A 90 2.47 15.44 -7.77
C ALA A 90 3.37 15.97 -6.65
N GLY A 91 3.19 15.48 -5.42
CA GLY A 91 4.07 15.77 -4.28
C GLY A 91 5.50 15.30 -4.52
N GLY A 92 5.67 14.14 -5.17
CA GLY A 92 6.97 13.64 -5.61
C GLY A 92 7.67 14.53 -6.63
N PHE A 93 6.91 15.04 -7.61
CA PHE A 93 7.43 15.99 -8.58
C PHE A 93 7.86 17.31 -7.92
N ILE A 94 7.01 17.87 -7.06
CA ILE A 94 7.29 19.12 -6.34
C ILE A 94 8.52 18.96 -5.44
N THR A 95 8.60 17.87 -4.70
CA THR A 95 9.72 17.56 -3.81
C THR A 95 11.02 17.43 -4.58
N GLY A 96 11.04 16.64 -5.66
CA GLY A 96 12.22 16.47 -6.50
C GLY A 96 12.70 17.79 -7.13
N ALA A 97 11.77 18.63 -7.56
CA ALA A 97 12.06 19.96 -8.08
C ALA A 97 12.62 20.89 -6.99
N MET A 98 12.04 20.85 -5.80
CA MET A 98 12.41 21.72 -4.67
C MET A 98 13.77 21.36 -4.08
N LEU A 99 14.15 20.08 -4.01
CA LEU A 99 15.50 19.68 -3.59
C LEU A 99 16.58 20.22 -4.53
N SER A 100 16.28 20.29 -5.83
CA SER A 100 17.26 20.62 -6.87
C SER A 100 17.13 22.06 -7.39
N ILE A 101 16.34 22.89 -6.70
CA ILE A 101 16.09 24.28 -7.09
C ILE A 101 17.38 25.11 -7.17
N ARG A 102 18.37 24.79 -6.31
CA ARG A 102 19.69 25.44 -6.29
C ARG A 102 20.55 25.13 -7.52
N GLY A 103 20.27 24.03 -8.22
CA GLY A 103 20.98 23.62 -9.44
C GLY A 103 20.46 24.27 -10.73
N GLY A 104 19.48 25.17 -10.61
CA GLY A 104 18.81 25.83 -11.74
C GLY A 104 17.62 25.04 -12.29
N TYR A 105 16.80 25.70 -13.12
CA TYR A 105 15.49 25.19 -13.53
C TYR A 105 15.56 23.85 -14.29
N ARG A 106 16.60 23.64 -15.11
CA ARG A 106 16.76 22.39 -15.88
C ARG A 106 17.02 21.19 -14.99
N GLN A 107 17.85 21.37 -13.96
CA GLN A 107 18.13 20.30 -12.99
C GLN A 107 16.91 20.04 -12.11
N ALA A 108 16.21 21.09 -11.67
CA ALA A 108 14.97 20.98 -10.92
C ALA A 108 13.90 20.17 -11.68
N LEU A 109 13.70 20.45 -12.97
CA LEU A 109 12.74 19.69 -13.79
C LEU A 109 13.14 18.23 -13.94
N GLN A 110 14.40 17.92 -14.22
CA GLN A 110 14.87 16.54 -14.35
C GLN A 110 14.66 15.75 -13.06
N GLN A 111 14.98 16.35 -11.92
CA GLN A 111 14.86 15.72 -10.61
C GLN A 111 13.40 15.60 -10.16
N GLY A 112 12.56 16.58 -10.50
CA GLY A 112 11.10 16.50 -10.35
C GLY A 112 10.49 15.36 -11.16
N ILE A 113 10.86 15.22 -12.43
CA ILE A 113 10.36 14.12 -13.29
C ILE A 113 10.78 12.77 -12.69
N PHE A 114 12.05 12.61 -12.30
CA PHE A 114 12.53 11.39 -11.67
C PHE A 114 11.77 11.07 -10.38
N GLY A 115 11.57 12.06 -9.51
CA GLY A 115 10.80 11.91 -8.27
C GLY A 115 9.34 11.54 -8.52
N GLY A 116 8.70 12.16 -9.52
CA GLY A 116 7.33 11.85 -9.92
C GLY A 116 7.18 10.44 -10.49
N ILE A 117 8.09 9.98 -11.35
CA ILE A 117 8.09 8.61 -11.88
C ILE A 117 8.30 7.60 -10.75
N PHE A 118 9.29 7.85 -9.88
CA PHE A 118 9.61 6.97 -8.76
C PHE A 118 8.39 6.76 -7.85
N LEU A 119 7.76 7.86 -7.39
CA LEU A 119 6.58 7.78 -6.54
C LEU A 119 5.33 7.29 -7.27
N GLY A 120 5.23 7.53 -8.59
CA GLY A 120 4.20 6.92 -9.45
C GLY A 120 4.30 5.40 -9.47
N CYS A 121 5.50 4.84 -9.58
CA CYS A 121 5.72 3.40 -9.49
C CYS A 121 5.34 2.86 -8.10
N PHE A 122 5.72 3.54 -7.02
CA PHE A 122 5.32 3.15 -5.67
C PHE A 122 3.80 3.15 -5.49
N ALA A 123 3.12 4.22 -5.90
CA ALA A 123 1.66 4.31 -5.82
C ALA A 123 0.96 3.20 -6.64
N PHE A 124 1.51 2.86 -7.81
CA PHE A 124 0.99 1.76 -8.63
C PHE A 124 1.12 0.40 -7.94
N ILE A 125 2.30 0.11 -7.37
CA ILE A 125 2.55 -1.13 -6.63
C ILE A 125 1.65 -1.21 -5.38
N GLU A 126 1.50 -0.10 -4.66
CA GLU A 126 0.62 0.00 -3.50
C GLU A 126 -0.83 -0.32 -3.87
N MET A 127 -1.35 0.27 -4.95
CA MET A 127 -2.71 0.02 -5.45
C MET A 127 -2.90 -1.45 -5.87
N ALA A 128 -1.89 -2.05 -6.52
CA ALA A 128 -1.93 -3.46 -6.91
C ALA A 128 -1.97 -4.39 -5.68
N MET A 129 -1.11 -4.14 -4.69
CA MET A 129 -1.09 -4.92 -3.44
C MET A 129 -2.39 -4.78 -2.66
N MET A 130 -2.93 -3.58 -2.52
CA MET A 130 -4.22 -3.36 -1.86
C MET A 130 -5.35 -4.13 -2.56
N LYS A 131 -5.34 -4.19 -3.89
CA LYS A 131 -6.34 -4.96 -4.65
C LYS A 131 -6.23 -6.46 -4.40
N MET A 132 -5.00 -6.98 -4.30
CA MET A 132 -4.77 -8.39 -3.95
C MET A 132 -5.20 -8.69 -2.52
N GLN A 133 -4.80 -7.85 -1.55
CA GLN A 133 -5.20 -8.00 -0.16
C GLN A 133 -6.72 -7.89 0.03
N ARG A 134 -7.39 -6.96 -0.65
CA ARG A 134 -8.85 -6.84 -0.61
C ARG A 134 -9.54 -8.10 -1.12
N LYS A 135 -9.04 -8.68 -2.21
CA LYS A 135 -9.57 -9.96 -2.73
C LYS A 135 -9.38 -11.09 -1.73
N ALA A 136 -8.20 -11.20 -1.12
CA ALA A 136 -7.94 -12.19 -0.08
C ALA A 136 -8.86 -11.99 1.15
N GLN A 137 -9.07 -10.74 1.57
CA GLN A 137 -10.00 -10.39 2.66
C GLN A 137 -11.45 -10.75 2.33
N LEU A 138 -11.90 -10.52 1.09
CA LEU A 138 -13.24 -10.90 0.66
C LEU A 138 -13.44 -12.42 0.67
N GLN A 139 -12.43 -13.17 0.21
CA GLN A 139 -12.46 -14.63 0.27
C GLN A 139 -12.48 -15.15 1.71
N GLN A 140 -11.72 -14.52 2.60
CA GLN A 140 -11.71 -14.85 4.02
C GLN A 140 -13.08 -14.57 4.66
N MET A 141 -13.70 -13.43 4.36
CA MET A 141 -15.04 -13.08 4.86
C MET A 141 -16.12 -14.05 4.36
N GLU A 142 -16.05 -14.48 3.09
CA GLU A 142 -16.97 -15.48 2.55
C GLU A 142 -16.82 -16.84 3.26
N HIS A 143 -15.58 -17.24 3.56
CA HIS A 143 -15.31 -18.45 4.32
C HIS A 143 -15.88 -18.38 5.74
N ASP A 144 -15.68 -17.26 6.43
CA ASP A 144 -16.20 -17.05 7.79
C ASP A 144 -17.74 -17.04 7.81
N LEU A 145 -18.38 -16.42 6.80
CA LEU A 145 -19.84 -16.41 6.67
C LEU A 145 -20.40 -17.83 6.44
N ASN A 146 -19.74 -18.64 5.60
CA ASN A 146 -20.15 -20.01 5.33
C ASN A 146 -20.08 -20.88 6.59
N MET A 147 -19.00 -20.77 7.38
CA MET A 147 -18.90 -21.48 8.66
C MET A 147 -19.98 -21.06 9.66
N GLN A 148 -20.26 -19.75 9.77
CA GLN A 148 -21.33 -19.25 10.65
C GLN A 148 -22.71 -19.77 10.23
N MET A 149 -22.98 -19.79 8.92
CA MET A 149 -24.23 -20.29 8.39
C MET A 149 -24.41 -21.79 8.67
N GLU A 150 -23.36 -22.60 8.52
CA GLU A 150 -23.40 -24.03 8.87
C GLU A 150 -23.68 -24.24 10.36
N GLN A 151 -23.03 -23.47 11.23
CA GLN A 151 -23.29 -23.54 12.68
C GLN A 151 -24.73 -23.17 13.03
N GLN A 152 -25.25 -22.08 12.46
CA GLN A 152 -26.64 -21.67 12.66
C GLN A 152 -27.61 -22.73 12.15
N LEU A 153 -27.30 -23.36 11.02
CA LEU A 153 -28.12 -24.41 10.45
C LEU A 153 -28.12 -25.67 11.34
N SER A 154 -26.97 -26.05 11.90
CA SER A 154 -26.88 -27.15 12.87
C SER A 154 -27.69 -26.87 14.14
N GLN A 155 -27.62 -25.65 14.68
CA GLN A 155 -28.44 -25.23 15.83
C GLN A 155 -29.93 -25.25 15.51
N LEU A 156 -30.32 -24.76 14.32
CA LEU A 156 -31.72 -24.76 13.88
C LEU A 156 -32.25 -26.18 13.70
N LYS A 157 -31.43 -27.10 13.18
CA LYS A 157 -31.78 -28.52 13.05
C LYS A 157 -32.09 -29.17 14.41
N GLU A 158 -31.33 -28.82 15.44
CA GLU A 158 -31.54 -29.34 16.80
C GLU A 158 -32.73 -28.68 17.50
N GLN A 159 -32.92 -27.37 17.33
CA GLN A 159 -33.96 -26.61 18.03
C GLN A 159 -35.35 -26.70 17.35
N ARG A 160 -35.40 -26.72 16.01
CA ARG A 160 -36.62 -26.62 15.18
C ARG A 160 -36.48 -27.43 13.87
N PRO A 161 -36.62 -28.77 13.93
CA PRO A 161 -36.42 -29.65 12.77
C PRO A 161 -37.47 -29.45 11.66
N ASP A 162 -38.67 -28.99 12.01
CA ASP A 162 -39.75 -28.62 11.10
C ASP A 162 -39.36 -27.45 10.17
N ILE A 163 -38.70 -26.44 10.73
CA ILE A 163 -38.24 -25.27 9.97
C ILE A 163 -37.06 -25.64 9.07
N TYR A 164 -36.12 -26.47 9.56
CA TYR A 164 -34.98 -26.93 8.75
C TYR A 164 -35.44 -27.66 7.48
N ALA A 165 -36.39 -28.60 7.58
CA ALA A 165 -36.92 -29.34 6.44
C ALA A 165 -37.65 -28.44 5.42
N GLU A 166 -38.30 -27.37 5.89
CA GLU A 166 -38.91 -26.37 5.01
C GLU A 166 -37.84 -25.57 4.26
N ILE A 167 -36.75 -25.17 4.92
CA ILE A 167 -35.63 -24.45 4.29
C ILE A 167 -34.98 -25.29 3.19
N GLU A 168 -34.72 -26.58 3.43
CA GLU A 168 -34.19 -27.50 2.41
C GLU A 168 -35.12 -27.60 1.20
N ARG A 169 -36.42 -27.81 1.41
CA ARG A 169 -37.41 -27.87 0.30
C ARG A 169 -37.45 -26.57 -0.49
N GLN A 170 -37.39 -25.42 0.17
CA GLN A 170 -37.35 -24.12 -0.50
C GLN A 170 -36.07 -23.92 -1.31
N GLN A 171 -34.92 -24.38 -0.80
CA GLN A 171 -33.65 -24.35 -1.53
C GLN A 171 -33.67 -25.24 -2.78
N GLU A 172 -34.24 -26.44 -2.70
CA GLU A 172 -34.42 -27.33 -3.86
C GLU A 172 -35.35 -26.73 -4.92
N LEU A 173 -36.49 -26.18 -4.49
CA LEU A 173 -37.43 -25.50 -5.39
C LEU A 173 -36.81 -24.26 -6.06
N ARG A 174 -35.95 -23.52 -5.34
CA ARG A 174 -35.17 -22.42 -5.93
C ARG A 174 -34.17 -22.93 -6.95
N LYS A 175 -33.41 -24.00 -6.67
CA LYS A 175 -32.44 -24.60 -7.61
C LYS A 175 -33.12 -25.08 -8.91
N LYS A 176 -34.28 -25.74 -8.80
CA LYS A 176 -35.08 -26.15 -9.97
C LYS A 176 -35.48 -24.94 -10.81
N ARG A 177 -36.04 -23.90 -10.19
CA ARG A 177 -36.41 -22.65 -10.90
C ARG A 177 -35.22 -21.98 -11.60
N THR A 178 -34.05 -21.93 -10.97
CA THR A 178 -32.85 -21.33 -11.59
C THR A 178 -32.34 -22.16 -12.76
N GLN A 179 -32.36 -23.49 -12.66
CA GLN A 179 -31.98 -24.38 -13.77
C GLN A 179 -32.94 -24.24 -14.96
N ASP A 180 -34.25 -24.19 -14.70
CA ASP A 180 -35.26 -24.00 -15.74
C ASP A 180 -35.08 -22.66 -16.47
N GLN A 181 -34.79 -21.58 -15.73
CA GLN A 181 -34.47 -20.27 -16.30
C GLN A 181 -33.20 -20.29 -17.17
N THR A 182 -32.18 -21.05 -16.77
CA THR A 182 -30.91 -21.13 -17.51
C THR A 182 -31.05 -21.95 -18.79
N SER A 183 -31.81 -23.05 -18.75
CA SER A 183 -32.18 -23.84 -19.93
C SER A 183 -33.00 -23.01 -20.91
N ASN A 184 -34.01 -22.28 -20.44
CA ASN A 184 -34.88 -21.50 -21.33
C ASN A 184 -34.13 -20.32 -21.99
N ASN A 185 -33.19 -19.69 -21.28
CA ASN A 185 -32.34 -18.63 -21.83
C ASN A 185 -31.32 -19.15 -22.85
N ASN A 186 -30.82 -20.38 -22.68
CA ASN A 186 -29.97 -21.04 -23.69
C ASN A 186 -30.78 -21.48 -24.92
N SER A 187 -32.00 -22.01 -24.74
CA SER A 187 -32.89 -22.36 -25.87
C SER A 187 -33.35 -21.12 -26.66
N GLY A 188 -33.61 -19.99 -25.99
CA GLY A 188 -33.95 -18.73 -26.65
C GLY A 188 -32.78 -18.12 -27.46
N LYS A 189 -31.53 -18.32 -27.02
CA LYS A 189 -30.33 -17.88 -27.77
C LYS A 189 -30.03 -18.74 -29.01
N VAL A 190 -30.37 -20.04 -28.98
CA VAL A 190 -30.17 -20.94 -30.14
C VAL A 190 -31.19 -20.67 -31.25
N LEU A 191 -32.43 -20.27 -30.90
CA LEU A 191 -33.47 -19.91 -31.88
C LEU A 191 -33.30 -18.53 -32.53
N ALA A 192 -32.42 -17.67 -32.01
CA ALA A 192 -32.12 -16.35 -32.59
C ALA A 192 -30.93 -16.38 -33.60
N PHE A 193 -30.31 -17.54 -33.79
CA PHE A 193 -29.17 -17.76 -34.69
C PHE A 193 -29.45 -18.82 -35.79
N SER A 194 -30.71 -19.16 -36.04
CA SER A 194 -31.15 -19.94 -37.21
C SER A 194 -32.11 -19.15 -38.08
#